data_AF-A0A7S2QQW1-F1
#
_entry.id   AF-A0A7S2QQW1-F1
#
_cell.length_a   1.000
_cell.length_b   1.000
_cell.length_c   1.000
_cell.angle_alpha   90.00
_cell.angle_beta   90.00
_cell.angle_gamma   90.00
#
_symmetry.space_group_name_H-M   'P 1'
#
loop_
_entity.id
_entity.type
_entity.pdbx_description
1 polymer ?
#
loop_
_entity_poly.entity_id
_entity_poly.type
_entity_poly.pdbx_seq_one_letter_code
_entity_poly.pdbx_strand_id
1 'polypeptide(L)'
;KKKKKKKKKKKKKKKKKKKKTKKNNKNKNKTINIKNTYTDNNVDVSAAVRDVSSAEFVAIDLEFSGLGTRRENGLEGYFRACATNVEHFAALQLGVCAAWREQTD
;
A
#
# COMPACT_ATOMS: atom_id res chain seq x y z
N LYS A 1 -34.42 31.68 60.66
CA LYS A 1 -35.22 30.47 61.01
C LYS A 1 -36.50 30.42 60.16
N LYS A 2 -36.62 29.39 59.31
CA LYS A 2 -37.85 28.67 58.86
C LYS A 2 -39.07 29.46 58.33
N LYS A 3 -39.40 29.21 57.05
CA LYS A 3 -40.72 28.81 56.46
C LYS A 3 -40.97 29.56 55.13
N LYS A 4 -40.63 28.99 53.97
CA LYS A 4 -41.52 28.12 53.16
C LYS A 4 -42.99 28.55 53.23
N LYS A 5 -43.51 29.17 52.17
CA LYS A 5 -44.65 28.68 51.33
C LYS A 5 -45.40 29.86 50.71
N LYS A 6 -45.89 29.61 49.48
CA LYS A 6 -46.87 30.33 48.64
C LYS A 6 -46.16 30.97 47.44
N LYS A 7 -46.40 30.64 46.17
CA LYS A 7 -47.50 29.98 45.45
C LYS A 7 -46.89 29.36 44.17
N LYS A 8 -46.99 28.05 43.95
CA LYS A 8 -47.91 27.44 42.97
C LYS A 8 -48.19 28.27 41.70
N LYS A 9 -47.86 27.63 40.57
CA LYS A 9 -48.57 27.64 39.28
C LYS A 9 -48.54 28.94 38.47
N LYS A 10 -47.73 28.94 37.41
CA LYS A 10 -48.16 29.42 36.08
C LYS A 10 -47.42 28.65 34.97
N LYS A 11 -48.21 27.81 34.28
CA LYS A 11 -48.19 27.56 32.81
C LYS A 11 -46.87 26.98 32.23
N LYS A 12 -46.74 25.67 32.03
CA LYS A 12 -47.29 24.93 30.86
C LYS A 12 -47.55 25.84 29.65
N LYS A 13 -46.60 25.92 28.70
CA LYS A 13 -46.83 25.94 27.23
C LYS A 13 -45.50 25.96 26.45
N LYS A 14 -45.46 25.20 25.35
CA LYS A 14 -44.41 25.05 24.31
C LYS A 14 -43.26 24.12 24.74
N LYS A 15 -43.25 22.80 24.47
CA LYS A 15 -43.44 22.08 23.19
C LYS A 15 -42.63 22.71 22.05
N LYS A 16 -41.41 22.22 21.83
CA LYS A 16 -40.72 21.98 20.54
C LYS A 16 -39.36 21.30 20.84
N LYS A 17 -39.31 19.97 20.83
CA LYS A 17 -38.72 19.16 19.75
C LYS A 17 -37.33 19.66 19.32
N LYS A 18 -36.29 19.04 19.86
CA LYS A 18 -35.07 18.65 19.11
C LYS A 18 -34.43 17.48 19.86
N LYS A 19 -34.87 16.26 19.49
CA LYS A 19 -34.15 15.01 19.78
C LYS A 19 -32.77 15.15 19.13
N LYS A 20 -31.72 15.39 19.91
CA LYS A 20 -30.35 15.17 19.47
C LYS A 20 -30.01 13.72 19.76
N THR A 21 -30.19 12.89 18.74
CA THR A 21 -29.73 11.50 18.69
C THR A 21 -28.20 11.52 18.84
N LYS A 22 -27.67 10.97 19.93
CA LYS A 22 -26.24 10.67 20.04
C LYS A 22 -25.96 9.50 19.08
N LYS A 23 -25.50 9.79 17.85
CA LYS A 23 -24.84 8.79 17.00
C LYS A 23 -23.49 8.49 17.64
N ASN A 24 -23.40 7.36 18.34
CA ASN A 24 -22.13 6.77 18.72
C ASN A 24 -21.47 6.22 17.45
N ASN A 25 -20.71 7.06 16.73
CA ASN A 25 -19.74 6.57 15.77
C ASN A 25 -18.62 5.91 16.58
N LYS A 26 -18.71 4.59 16.77
CA LYS A 26 -17.54 3.77 17.09
C LYS A 26 -16.64 3.80 15.85
N ASN A 27 -15.81 4.84 15.74
CA ASN A 27 -14.59 4.76 14.96
C ASN A 27 -13.74 3.69 15.63
N LYS A 28 -13.87 2.45 15.16
CA LYS A 28 -12.87 1.42 15.39
C LYS A 28 -11.64 1.92 14.64
N ASN A 29 -10.78 2.66 15.31
CA ASN A 29 -9.40 2.78 14.90
C ASN A 29 -8.88 1.35 14.86
N LYS A 30 -8.90 0.75 13.67
CA LYS A 30 -8.23 -0.51 13.41
C LYS A 30 -6.76 -0.13 13.45
N THR A 31 -6.16 -0.24 14.64
CA THR A 31 -4.73 -0.11 14.82
C THR A 31 -4.12 -1.18 13.93
N ILE A 32 -3.63 -0.76 12.76
CA ILE A 32 -2.80 -1.62 11.94
C ILE A 32 -1.55 -1.80 12.78
N ASN A 33 -1.43 -2.98 13.39
CA ASN A 33 -0.16 -3.42 13.97
C ASN A 33 0.77 -3.63 12.77
N ILE A 34 1.37 -2.54 12.29
CA ILE A 34 2.53 -2.60 11.42
C ILE A 34 3.62 -3.11 12.35
N LYS A 35 3.77 -4.44 12.41
CA LYS A 35 4.97 -5.05 12.96
C LYS A 35 6.08 -4.64 12.00
N ASN A 36 6.76 -3.53 12.30
CA ASN A 36 8.07 -3.23 11.75
C ASN A 36 9.04 -4.27 12.33
N THR A 37 9.00 -5.50 11.80
CA THR A 37 10.10 -6.45 11.92
C THR A 37 11.08 -6.17 10.80
N TYR A 38 11.67 -4.98 10.83
CA TYR A 38 12.90 -4.70 10.10
C TYR A 38 14.04 -5.02 11.07
N THR A 39 14.24 -6.31 11.29
CA THR A 39 15.41 -6.82 12.00
C THR A 39 16.00 -7.95 11.20
N ASP A 40 17.19 -7.69 10.69
CA ASP A 40 18.26 -8.66 10.44
C ASP A 40 18.23 -9.47 9.12
N ASN A 41 18.93 -8.93 8.10
CA ASN A 41 19.90 -9.57 7.18
C ASN A 41 19.64 -10.95 6.52
N ASN A 42 18.48 -11.58 6.72
CA ASN A 42 18.05 -12.73 5.93
C ASN A 42 17.00 -12.25 4.94
N VAL A 43 17.46 -11.84 3.76
CA VAL A 43 16.59 -11.83 2.58
C VAL A 43 16.01 -13.24 2.46
N ASP A 44 14.72 -13.39 2.76
CA ASP A 44 14.04 -14.68 2.67
C ASP A 44 13.86 -15.03 1.19
N VAL A 45 14.91 -15.60 0.61
CA VAL A 45 14.91 -16.11 -0.77
C VAL A 45 13.74 -17.08 -0.97
N SER A 46 13.37 -17.85 0.06
CA SER A 46 12.24 -18.78 -0.02
C SER A 46 10.91 -18.05 -0.18
N ALA A 47 10.73 -16.90 0.49
CA ALA A 47 9.56 -16.04 0.28
C ALA A 47 9.54 -15.47 -1.14
N ALA A 48 10.66 -14.94 -1.64
CA ALA A 48 10.73 -14.42 -3.01
C ALA A 48 10.42 -15.50 -4.06
N VAL A 49 10.97 -16.71 -3.90
CA VAL A 49 10.69 -17.85 -4.79
C VAL A 49 9.21 -18.24 -4.73
N ARG A 50 8.61 -18.30 -3.53
CA ARG A 50 7.18 -18.60 -3.36
C ARG A 50 6.30 -17.54 -4.03
N ASP A 51 6.64 -16.27 -3.86
CA ASP A 51 5.87 -15.16 -4.40
C ASP A 51 5.92 -15.20 -5.95
N VAL A 52 7.10 -15.39 -6.55
CA VAL A 52 7.24 -15.57 -8.00
C VAL A 52 6.54 -16.82 -8.51
N SER A 53 6.64 -17.96 -7.80
CA SER A 53 6.06 -19.24 -8.24
C SER A 53 4.53 -19.25 -8.22
N SER A 54 3.92 -18.39 -7.41
CA SER A 54 2.45 -18.29 -7.29
C SER A 54 1.87 -17.10 -8.05
N ALA A 55 2.71 -16.22 -8.61
CA ALA A 55 2.27 -15.05 -9.34
C ALA A 55 1.59 -15.43 -10.66
N GLU A 56 0.57 -14.67 -11.04
CA GLU A 56 -0.02 -14.79 -12.38
C GLU A 56 0.82 -14.04 -13.42
N PHE A 57 1.50 -12.99 -12.98
CA PHE A 57 2.35 -12.15 -13.81
C PHE A 57 3.58 -11.70 -13.04
N VAL A 58 4.71 -11.63 -13.74
CA VAL A 58 5.97 -11.12 -13.19
C VAL A 58 6.54 -10.07 -14.13
N ALA A 59 6.82 -8.88 -13.61
CA ALA A 59 7.61 -7.86 -14.29
C ALA A 59 9.05 -7.89 -13.79
N ILE A 60 9.99 -7.78 -14.73
CA ILE A 60 11.43 -7.77 -14.47
C ILE A 60 12.01 -6.47 -15.02
N ASP A 61 12.90 -5.86 -14.23
CA ASP A 61 13.67 -4.68 -14.62
C ASP A 61 15.14 -4.86 -14.22
N LEU A 62 16.07 -4.38 -15.05
CA LEU A 62 17.50 -4.58 -14.87
C LEU A 62 18.21 -3.23 -14.93
N GLU A 63 19.02 -2.96 -13.91
CA GLU A 63 19.91 -1.80 -13.89
C GLU A 63 21.33 -2.25 -14.22
N PHE A 64 21.85 -1.76 -15.35
CA PHE A 64 23.20 -2.07 -15.82
C PHE A 64 24.18 -0.97 -15.40
N SER A 65 25.45 -1.34 -15.26
CA SER A 65 26.53 -0.41 -14.92
C SER A 65 26.81 0.65 -16.00
N GLY A 66 26.22 0.51 -17.20
CA GLY A 66 26.38 1.44 -18.30
C GLY A 66 25.47 1.12 -19.48
N LEU A 67 25.61 1.92 -20.52
CA LEU A 67 24.83 1.81 -21.76
C LEU A 67 25.78 1.78 -22.96
N GLY A 68 25.44 0.96 -23.96
CA GLY A 68 26.15 0.92 -25.24
C GLY A 68 26.10 2.27 -25.94
N THR A 69 27.23 2.72 -26.48
CA THR A 69 27.35 4.04 -27.12
C THR A 69 27.12 4.02 -28.62
N ARG A 70 27.23 2.84 -29.25
CA ARG A 70 27.14 2.68 -30.71
C ARG A 70 25.72 2.30 -31.12
N ARG A 71 25.10 3.14 -31.95
CA ARG A 71 23.80 2.83 -32.59
C ARG A 71 24.05 2.22 -33.95
N GLU A 72 23.52 1.02 -34.17
CA GLU A 72 23.46 0.41 -35.49
C GLU A 72 22.05 0.55 -36.06
N ASN A 73 21.94 0.68 -37.38
CA ASN A 73 20.66 0.81 -38.05
C ASN A 73 20.02 -0.57 -38.27
N GLY A 74 18.70 -0.62 -38.15
CA GLY A 74 17.93 -1.84 -38.35
C GLY A 74 17.94 -2.77 -37.14
N LEU A 75 16.98 -3.70 -37.13
CA LEU A 75 16.74 -4.59 -36.00
C LEU A 75 17.90 -5.55 -35.75
N GLU A 76 18.48 -6.10 -36.82
CA GLU A 76 19.61 -7.04 -36.74
C GLU A 76 20.87 -6.39 -36.16
N GLY A 77 21.21 -5.19 -36.63
CA GLY A 77 22.34 -4.42 -36.10
C GLY A 77 22.13 -4.06 -34.62
N TYR A 78 20.91 -3.69 -34.24
CA TYR A 78 20.56 -3.46 -32.84
C TYR A 78 20.81 -4.69 -31.96
N PHE A 79 20.33 -5.87 -32.37
CA PHE A 79 20.54 -7.09 -31.59
C PHE A 79 22.01 -7.48 -31.49
N ARG A 80 22.76 -7.41 -32.59
CA ARG A 80 24.21 -7.67 -32.59
C ARG A 80 24.95 -6.70 -31.66
N ALA A 81 24.62 -5.42 -31.69
CA ALA A 81 25.19 -4.43 -30.81
C ALA A 81 24.85 -4.70 -29.34
N CYS A 82 23.61 -5.06 -29.02
CA CYS A 82 23.20 -5.44 -27.67
C CYS A 82 23.97 -6.67 -27.17
N ALA A 83 24.07 -7.73 -27.98
CA ALA A 83 24.79 -8.96 -27.62
C ALA A 83 26.27 -8.71 -27.36
N THR A 84 26.89 -7.80 -28.11
CA THR A 84 28.30 -7.41 -27.87
C THR A 84 28.43 -6.57 -26.59
N ASN A 85 27.51 -5.64 -26.36
CA ASN A 85 27.59 -4.69 -25.24
C ASN A 85 27.25 -5.34 -23.88
N VAL A 86 26.40 -6.37 -23.83
CA VAL A 86 25.96 -6.98 -22.56
C VAL A 86 27.11 -7.63 -21.79
N GLU A 87 28.15 -8.09 -22.49
CA GLU A 87 29.36 -8.66 -21.85
C GLU A 87 30.23 -7.60 -21.17
N HIS A 88 30.05 -6.32 -21.53
CA HIS A 88 30.83 -5.20 -21.00
C HIS A 88 30.18 -4.49 -19.81
N PHE A 89 28.87 -4.69 -19.58
CA PHE A 89 28.13 -4.01 -18.51
C PHE A 89 27.57 -5.02 -17.51
N ALA A 90 27.91 -4.86 -16.24
CA ALA A 90 27.37 -5.70 -15.18
C ALA A 90 25.91 -5.32 -14.90
N ALA A 91 25.01 -6.31 -14.78
CA ALA A 91 23.69 -6.11 -14.21
C ALA A 91 23.83 -5.98 -12.68
N LEU A 92 23.78 -4.75 -12.18
CA LEU A 92 24.04 -4.43 -10.77
C LEU A 92 22.81 -4.72 -9.89
N GLN A 93 21.62 -4.56 -10.46
CA GLN A 93 20.37 -4.75 -9.74
C GLN A 93 19.32 -5.40 -10.66
N LEU A 94 18.57 -6.33 -10.07
CA LEU A 94 17.40 -6.96 -10.66
C LEU A 94 16.17 -6.58 -9.84
N GLY A 95 15.27 -5.82 -10.44
CA GLY A 95 13.93 -5.56 -9.92
C GLY A 95 12.98 -6.69 -10.31
N VAL A 96 12.27 -7.26 -9.33
CA VAL A 96 11.23 -8.27 -9.58
C VAL A 96 9.94 -7.82 -8.93
N CYS A 97 8.85 -7.80 -9.70
CA CYS A 97 7.50 -7.51 -9.23
C CYS A 97 6.59 -8.69 -9.56
N ALA A 98 6.11 -9.38 -8.52
CA ALA A 98 5.12 -10.44 -8.62
C ALA A 98 3.71 -9.85 -8.45
N ALA A 99 2.78 -10.21 -9.35
CA ALA A 99 1.41 -9.73 -9.34
C ALA A 99 0.40 -10.88 -9.40
N TRP A 100 -0.72 -10.68 -8.71
CA TRP A 100 -1.85 -11.60 -8.64
C TRP A 100 -3.14 -10.80 -8.89
N ARG A 101 -4.13 -11.41 -9.55
CA ARG A 101 -5.50 -10.87 -9.52
C ARG A 101 -6.10 -11.10 -8.14
N GLU A 102 -6.76 -10.07 -7.63
CA GLU A 102 -7.58 -10.19 -6.44
C GLU A 102 -8.79 -11.08 -6.76
N GLN A 103 -8.92 -12.17 -6.02
CA GLN A 103 -10.04 -13.09 -6.17
C GLN A 103 -11.27 -12.44 -5.52
N THR A 104 -12.22 -12.03 -6.35
CA THR A 104 -13.51 -11.51 -5.88
C THR A 104 -14.47 -12.68 -5.80
N ASP A 105 -14.63 -13.19 -4.58
CA ASP A 105 -15.69 -14.16 -4.23
C ASP A 105 -17.06 -13.48 -4.08
#